data_AF-A0A3A4P1K6-F1
#
_entry.id   AF-A0A3A4P1K6-F1
#
_cell.length_a   1.000
_cell.length_b   1.000
_cell.length_c   1.000
_cell.angle_alpha   90.00
_cell.angle_beta   90.00
_cell.angle_gamma   90.00
#
_symmetry.space_group_name_H-M   'P 1'
#
loop_
_entity.id
_entity.type
_entity.pdbx_description
1 polymer ?
#
loop_
_entity_poly.entity_id
_entity_poly.type
_entity_poly.pdbx_seq_one_letter_code
_entity_poly.pdbx_strand_id
1 'polypeptide(L)'
;MVHVFFHETITRNYNIPFYHSYPAFPGGEAPNGLRESMSNTLTTNTMKDLSILQKNVANFVRRYAEIVHGILTDPVLFFQNQGGKTDLAEPTIFAFINILFPKLFYALLFAPITLGLSFLALTISFFINICLFIGVTGLIYAFTVFFGRREDFLVTYRCTAYASVAFLAWLIPIPFANLVIFSSVFCILLFFAINENQQLNETPAVVFLFVLNFLIVIGGVIITFTTIWLLIRVIFLFAQSL
;
A
#
# COMPACT_ATOMS: atom_id res chain seq x y z
N MET A 1 9.41 -1.06 22.04
CA MET A 1 10.78 -1.22 21.49
C MET A 1 10.91 -0.87 20.00
N VAL A 2 9.83 -0.50 19.30
CA VAL A 2 9.83 -0.13 17.86
C VAL A 2 9.94 1.40 17.64
N HIS A 3 9.67 2.21 18.67
CA HIS A 3 9.72 3.67 18.59
C HIS A 3 11.14 4.28 18.72
N VAL A 4 12.13 3.50 19.15
CA VAL A 4 13.50 4.01 19.40
C VAL A 4 14.40 3.86 18.17
N PHE A 5 14.16 2.84 17.33
CA PHE A 5 14.95 2.61 16.10
C PHE A 5 14.69 3.63 14.98
N PHE A 6 13.50 4.25 14.95
CA PHE A 6 13.20 5.31 13.99
C PHE A 6 13.91 6.64 14.32
N HIS A 7 14.24 6.86 15.60
CA HIS A 7 14.88 8.10 16.02
C HIS A 7 16.40 8.07 15.87
N GLU A 8 17.03 6.89 15.95
CA GLU A 8 18.49 6.75 15.89
C GLU A 8 19.05 6.71 14.45
N THR A 9 18.23 6.28 13.48
CA THR A 9 18.63 6.22 12.07
C THR A 9 18.62 7.59 11.38
N ILE A 10 17.81 8.53 11.89
CA ILE A 10 17.75 9.90 11.34
C ILE A 10 18.88 10.77 11.89
N THR A 11 19.28 10.60 13.15
CA THR A 11 20.36 11.43 13.76
C THR A 11 21.78 11.06 13.31
N ARG A 12 22.04 9.83 12.82
CA ARG A 12 23.39 9.47 12.32
C ARG A 12 23.70 9.94 10.90
N ASN A 13 22.68 10.15 10.06
CA ASN A 13 22.88 10.58 8.66
C ASN A 13 22.60 12.06 8.41
N TYR A 14 21.95 12.74 9.35
CA TYR A 14 21.82 14.19 9.31
C TYR A 14 22.66 14.77 10.42
N ASN A 15 23.86 15.25 10.05
CA ASN A 15 24.69 16.10 10.89
C ASN A 15 23.94 17.44 11.05
N ILE A 16 22.92 17.46 11.91
CA ILE A 16 22.19 18.68 12.26
C ILE A 16 23.05 19.37 13.31
N PRO A 17 23.72 20.49 12.99
CA PRO A 17 24.39 21.25 14.02
C PRO A 17 23.33 21.74 15.00
N PHE A 18 23.46 21.35 16.26
CA PHE A 18 22.81 22.04 17.37
C PHE A 18 23.28 23.50 17.30
N TYR A 19 22.41 24.40 16.83
CA TYR A 19 22.68 25.82 16.89
C TYR A 19 22.74 26.24 18.35
N HIS A 20 23.95 26.64 18.75
CA HIS A 20 24.21 27.34 19.99
C HIS A 20 23.21 28.48 20.19
N SER A 21 22.75 28.59 21.43
CA SER A 21 22.09 29.73 22.03
C SER A 21 22.64 31.06 21.48
N TYR A 22 21.79 31.80 20.76
CA TYR A 22 22.08 33.18 20.37
C TYR A 22 22.08 34.08 21.62
N PRO A 23 23.03 35.01 21.76
CA PRO A 23 22.92 36.04 22.80
C PRO A 23 21.69 36.91 22.52
N ALA A 24 20.94 37.21 23.57
CA ALA A 24 19.82 38.14 23.51
C ALA A 24 20.34 39.52 23.06
N PHE A 25 19.95 39.96 21.86
CA PHE A 25 20.19 41.32 21.41
C PHE A 25 19.13 42.24 22.05
N PRO A 26 19.54 43.30 22.78
CA PRO A 26 18.59 44.29 23.26
C PRO A 26 18.18 45.21 22.10
N GLY A 27 16.89 45.25 21.80
CA GLY A 27 16.18 46.40 21.23
C GLY A 27 16.83 47.20 20.11
N GLY A 28 17.22 46.58 19.00
CA GLY A 28 17.61 47.27 17.76
C GLY A 28 16.98 46.60 16.55
N GLU A 29 16.34 47.38 15.67
CA GLU A 29 15.82 46.88 14.39
C GLU A 29 16.94 46.17 13.61
N ALA A 30 16.71 44.91 13.23
CA ALA A 30 17.68 44.14 12.47
C ALA A 30 17.97 44.87 11.13
N PRO A 31 19.24 45.12 10.77
CA PRO A 31 19.59 45.83 9.55
C PRO A 31 19.00 45.10 8.32
N ASN A 32 18.43 45.84 7.37
CA ASN A 32 17.71 45.30 6.20
C ASN A 32 18.46 44.18 5.44
N GLY A 33 19.80 44.24 5.39
CA GLY A 33 20.62 43.19 4.77
C GLY A 33 20.61 41.83 5.49
N LEU A 34 20.34 41.80 6.80
CA LEU A 34 20.20 40.54 7.56
C LEU A 34 18.87 39.86 7.26
N ARG A 35 17.82 40.64 7.01
CA ARG A 35 16.49 40.17 6.61
C ARG A 35 16.50 39.59 5.20
N GLU A 36 17.18 40.25 4.26
CA GLU A 36 17.37 39.74 2.89
C GLU A 36 18.29 38.52 2.85
N SER A 37 19.37 38.50 3.65
CA SER A 37 20.25 37.33 3.79
C SER A 37 19.51 36.12 4.39
N MET A 38 18.73 36.30 5.45
CA MET A 38 17.90 35.23 6.01
C MET A 38 16.81 34.79 5.04
N SER A 39 16.14 35.70 4.34
CA SER A 39 15.12 35.36 3.34
C SER A 39 15.71 34.57 2.17
N ASN A 40 16.86 35.00 1.65
CA ASN A 40 17.56 34.31 0.56
C ASN A 40 18.08 32.94 1.00
N THR A 41 18.56 32.80 2.24
CA THR A 41 19.01 31.51 2.79
C THR A 41 17.82 30.56 3.00
N LEU A 42 16.68 31.07 3.46
CA LEU A 42 15.45 30.28 3.62
C LEU A 42 14.93 29.78 2.28
N THR A 43 14.87 30.64 1.25
CA THR A 43 14.46 30.23 -0.12
C THR A 43 15.44 29.25 -0.76
N THR A 44 16.75 29.43 -0.57
CA THR A 44 17.76 28.52 -1.13
C THR A 44 17.71 27.14 -0.46
N ASN A 45 17.51 27.10 0.86
CA ASN A 45 17.33 25.83 1.59
C ASN A 45 16.01 25.15 1.19
N THR A 46 14.92 25.90 1.04
CA THR A 46 13.61 25.36 0.61
C THR A 46 13.67 24.78 -0.80
N MET A 47 14.36 25.45 -1.75
CA MET A 47 14.56 24.92 -3.11
C MET A 47 15.45 23.68 -3.12
N LYS A 48 16.49 23.63 -2.28
CA LYS A 48 17.35 22.45 -2.14
C LYS A 48 16.55 21.26 -1.58
N ASP A 49 15.73 21.48 -0.57
CA ASP A 49 14.89 20.45 0.04
C ASP A 49 13.82 19.95 -0.95
N LEU A 50 13.23 20.85 -1.74
CA LEU A 50 12.28 20.49 -2.80
C LEU A 50 12.96 19.62 -3.88
N SER A 51 14.19 19.97 -4.30
CA SER A 51 14.93 19.20 -5.29
C SER A 51 15.31 17.80 -4.81
N ILE A 52 15.66 17.67 -3.52
CA ILE A 52 15.94 16.38 -2.88
C ILE A 52 14.66 15.55 -2.81
N LEU A 53 13.54 16.16 -2.41
CA LEU A 53 12.23 15.50 -2.38
C LEU A 53 11.81 15.00 -3.76
N GLN A 54 11.91 15.84 -4.80
CA GLN A 54 11.59 15.46 -6.18
C GLN A 54 12.46 14.29 -6.67
N LYS A 55 13.77 14.32 -6.38
CA LYS A 55 14.68 13.22 -6.74
C LYS A 55 14.30 11.93 -6.02
N ASN A 56 13.96 12.00 -4.73
CA ASN A 56 13.53 10.85 -3.95
C ASN A 56 12.22 10.26 -4.47
N VAL A 57 11.24 11.10 -4.82
CA VAL A 57 9.98 10.68 -5.43
C VAL A 57 10.21 10.05 -6.80
N ALA A 58 11.05 10.64 -7.65
CA ALA A 58 11.37 10.07 -8.96
C ALA A 58 12.05 8.70 -8.83
N ASN A 59 12.99 8.55 -7.90
CA ASN A 59 13.63 7.27 -7.60
C ASN A 59 12.62 6.23 -7.09
N PHE A 60 11.69 6.67 -6.24
CA PHE A 60 10.62 5.81 -5.73
C PHE A 60 9.71 5.31 -6.86
N VAL A 61 9.21 6.21 -7.71
CA VAL A 61 8.35 5.87 -8.86
C VAL A 61 9.08 4.93 -9.82
N ARG A 62 10.36 5.20 -10.11
CA ARG A 62 11.18 4.33 -10.95
C ARG A 62 11.29 2.92 -10.35
N ARG A 63 11.62 2.80 -9.06
CA ARG A 63 11.74 1.51 -8.38
C ARG A 63 10.42 0.76 -8.33
N TYR A 64 9.31 1.47 -8.10
CA TYR A 64 7.97 0.90 -8.17
C TYR A 64 7.66 0.35 -9.57
N ALA A 65 7.96 1.12 -10.63
CA ALA A 65 7.78 0.68 -12.01
C ALA A 65 8.66 -0.53 -12.36
N GLU A 66 9.90 -0.57 -11.88
CA GLU A 66 10.81 -1.72 -12.06
C GLU A 66 10.25 -2.98 -11.38
N ILE A 67 9.67 -2.87 -10.17
CA ILE A 67 9.01 -3.99 -9.49
C ILE A 67 7.81 -4.48 -10.29
N VAL A 68 6.91 -3.56 -10.70
CA VAL A 68 5.72 -3.91 -11.49
C VAL A 68 6.13 -4.57 -12.81
N HIS A 69 7.10 -3.99 -13.51
CA HIS A 69 7.62 -4.53 -14.75
C HIS A 69 8.17 -5.95 -14.53
N GLY A 70 8.99 -6.16 -13.49
CA GLY A 70 9.53 -7.50 -13.16
C GLY A 70 8.43 -8.53 -12.93
N ILE A 71 7.40 -8.19 -12.15
CA ILE A 71 6.26 -9.09 -11.90
C ILE A 71 5.50 -9.41 -13.19
N LEU A 72 5.35 -8.43 -14.10
CA LEU A 72 4.60 -8.61 -15.35
C LEU A 72 5.40 -9.36 -16.43
N THR A 73 6.72 -9.16 -16.52
CA THR A 73 7.54 -9.80 -17.55
C THR A 73 7.94 -11.22 -17.20
N ASP A 74 8.33 -11.47 -15.94
CA ASP A 74 8.76 -12.79 -15.49
C ASP A 74 8.44 -12.95 -13.99
N PRO A 75 7.19 -13.32 -13.65
CA PRO A 75 6.76 -13.46 -12.26
C PRO A 75 7.55 -14.55 -11.53
N VAL A 76 7.92 -15.62 -12.22
CA VAL A 76 8.68 -16.76 -11.66
C VAL A 76 10.05 -16.28 -11.18
N LEU A 77 10.83 -15.69 -12.09
CA LEU A 77 12.16 -15.18 -11.76
C LEU A 77 12.11 -14.05 -10.73
N PHE A 78 11.07 -13.20 -10.78
CA PHE A 78 10.88 -12.16 -9.80
C PHE A 78 10.72 -12.76 -8.39
N PHE A 79 9.79 -13.69 -8.20
CA PHE A 79 9.50 -14.25 -6.87
C PHE A 79 10.66 -15.07 -6.32
N GLN A 80 11.40 -15.82 -7.15
CA GLN A 80 12.64 -16.51 -6.75
C GLN A 80 13.68 -15.53 -6.18
N ASN A 81 13.90 -14.40 -6.87
CA ASN A 81 14.85 -13.38 -6.45
C ASN A 81 14.44 -12.64 -5.17
N GLN A 82 13.17 -12.76 -4.77
CA GLN A 82 12.69 -12.18 -3.53
C GLN A 82 12.89 -13.12 -2.34
N GLY A 83 12.84 -14.45 -2.45
CA GLY A 83 12.88 -15.38 -1.30
C GLY A 83 13.97 -15.13 -0.26
N GLY A 84 15.17 -14.72 -0.67
CA GLY A 84 16.32 -14.54 0.22
C GLY A 84 16.45 -13.21 0.97
N LYS A 85 15.57 -12.22 0.74
CA LYS A 85 15.70 -10.90 1.40
C LYS A 85 15.00 -10.85 2.77
N THR A 86 15.53 -10.06 3.68
CA THR A 86 14.98 -9.88 5.04
C THR A 86 14.18 -8.59 5.22
N ASP A 87 14.24 -7.67 4.24
CA ASP A 87 13.57 -6.37 4.34
C ASP A 87 12.05 -6.47 4.09
N LEU A 88 11.28 -5.83 4.98
CA LEU A 88 9.83 -5.72 4.94
C LEU A 88 9.35 -4.33 4.53
N ALA A 89 10.20 -3.30 4.60
CA ALA A 89 9.76 -1.92 4.38
C ALA A 89 9.28 -1.70 2.93
N GLU A 90 10.09 -2.10 1.95
CA GLU A 90 9.75 -2.03 0.53
C GLU A 90 8.45 -2.76 0.16
N PRO A 91 8.26 -4.05 0.51
CA PRO A 91 7.02 -4.77 0.19
C PRO A 91 5.80 -4.19 0.92
N THR A 92 5.97 -3.70 2.16
CA THR A 92 4.86 -3.04 2.89
C THR A 92 4.41 -1.77 2.19
N ILE A 93 5.35 -0.91 1.78
CA ILE A 93 5.05 0.33 1.06
C ILE A 93 4.41 0.02 -0.29
N PHE A 94 4.91 -1.01 -0.98
CA PHE A 94 4.35 -1.47 -2.26
C PHE A 94 2.88 -1.91 -2.11
N ALA A 95 2.58 -2.78 -1.13
CA ALA A 95 1.22 -3.23 -0.86
C ALA A 95 0.30 -2.08 -0.43
N PHE A 96 0.80 -1.19 0.43
CA PHE A 96 0.06 0.00 0.87
C PHE A 96 -0.38 0.84 -0.33
N ILE A 97 0.54 1.11 -1.28
CA ILE A 97 0.24 1.88 -2.48
C ILE A 97 -0.78 1.16 -3.36
N ASN A 98 -0.62 -0.14 -3.59
CA ASN A 98 -1.56 -0.91 -4.41
C ASN A 98 -2.97 -0.98 -3.81
N ILE A 99 -3.11 -0.92 -2.49
CA ILE A 99 -4.41 -0.86 -1.81
C ILE A 99 -4.97 0.56 -1.80
N LEU A 100 -4.12 1.58 -1.62
CA LEU A 100 -4.53 2.96 -1.46
C LEU A 100 -4.86 3.64 -2.80
N PHE A 101 -4.04 3.46 -3.83
CA PHE A 101 -4.19 4.17 -5.11
C PHE A 101 -5.54 3.93 -5.79
N PRO A 102 -6.01 2.68 -5.94
CA PRO A 102 -7.32 2.42 -6.52
C PRO A 102 -8.44 3.13 -5.76
N LYS A 103 -8.34 3.22 -4.43
CA LYS A 103 -9.36 3.88 -3.60
C LYS A 103 -9.34 5.38 -3.73
N LEU A 104 -8.16 5.99 -3.78
CA LEU A 104 -8.03 7.41 -4.06
C LEU A 104 -8.58 7.74 -5.45
N PHE A 105 -8.33 6.89 -6.43
CA PHE A 105 -8.90 7.04 -7.76
C PHE A 105 -10.42 6.96 -7.76
N TYR A 106 -11.01 5.94 -7.11
CA TYR A 106 -12.47 5.82 -6.94
C TYR A 106 -13.05 7.02 -6.19
N ALA A 107 -12.44 7.42 -5.07
CA ALA A 107 -12.91 8.58 -4.32
C ALA A 107 -12.83 9.87 -5.14
N LEU A 108 -11.81 10.05 -5.97
CA LEU A 108 -11.69 11.20 -6.86
C LEU A 108 -12.76 11.17 -7.97
N LEU A 109 -13.01 10.01 -8.58
CA LEU A 109 -14.00 9.83 -9.63
C LEU A 109 -15.43 10.10 -9.12
N PHE A 110 -15.74 9.67 -7.90
CA PHE A 110 -17.04 9.84 -7.26
C PHE A 110 -17.13 11.05 -6.31
N ALA A 111 -16.04 11.81 -6.14
CA ALA A 111 -15.97 12.98 -5.27
C ALA A 111 -17.10 14.01 -5.50
N PRO A 112 -17.52 14.31 -6.74
CA PRO A 112 -18.62 15.26 -6.98
C PRO A 112 -19.97 14.78 -6.45
N ILE A 113 -20.14 13.46 -6.28
CA ILE A 113 -21.41 12.81 -5.90
C ILE A 113 -21.45 12.59 -4.37
N THR A 114 -20.29 12.43 -3.73
CA THR A 114 -20.15 12.04 -2.33
C THR A 114 -19.41 13.10 -1.50
N LEU A 115 -20.01 14.28 -1.30
CA LEU A 115 -19.46 15.32 -0.42
C LEU A 115 -19.34 14.80 1.04
N GLY A 116 -18.12 14.81 1.60
CA GLY A 116 -17.82 14.56 3.02
C GLY A 116 -17.89 13.11 3.51
N LEU A 117 -18.96 12.36 3.17
CA LEU A 117 -19.13 10.95 3.56
C LEU A 117 -18.08 10.02 2.93
N SER A 118 -17.50 10.43 1.80
CA SER A 118 -16.51 9.66 1.05
C SER A 118 -15.21 9.41 1.82
N PHE A 119 -14.75 10.35 2.64
CA PHE A 119 -13.46 10.20 3.33
C PHE A 119 -13.54 9.22 4.51
N LEU A 120 -14.62 9.27 5.28
CA LEU A 120 -14.85 8.29 6.36
C LEU A 120 -15.06 6.89 5.80
N ALA A 121 -15.87 6.76 4.73
CA ALA A 121 -16.08 5.49 4.03
C ALA A 121 -14.78 4.95 3.42
N LEU A 122 -13.94 5.83 2.84
CA LEU A 122 -12.63 5.46 2.31
C LEU A 122 -11.69 4.98 3.42
N THR A 123 -11.69 5.64 4.57
CA THR A 123 -10.87 5.26 5.73
C THR A 123 -11.28 3.89 6.30
N ILE A 124 -12.59 3.68 6.50
CA ILE A 124 -13.13 2.39 6.97
C ILE A 124 -12.82 1.28 5.95
N SER A 125 -13.08 1.54 4.67
CA SER A 125 -12.75 0.60 3.59
C SER A 125 -11.26 0.27 3.57
N PHE A 126 -10.40 1.27 3.73
CA PHE A 126 -8.95 1.12 3.80
C PHE A 126 -8.54 0.18 4.93
N PHE A 127 -9.05 0.41 6.14
CA PHE A 127 -8.77 -0.43 7.31
C PHE A 127 -9.24 -1.88 7.10
N ILE A 128 -10.46 -2.08 6.59
CA ILE A 128 -10.99 -3.41 6.27
C ILE A 128 -10.08 -4.16 5.31
N ASN A 129 -9.55 -3.48 4.28
CA ASN A 129 -8.66 -4.13 3.31
C ASN A 129 -7.29 -4.45 3.88
N ILE A 130 -6.75 -3.63 4.78
CA ILE A 130 -5.52 -3.99 5.51
C ILE A 130 -5.77 -5.23 6.37
N CYS A 131 -6.88 -5.28 7.11
CA CYS A 131 -7.22 -6.44 7.92
C CYS A 131 -7.39 -7.70 7.06
N LEU A 132 -8.05 -7.58 5.90
CA LEU A 132 -8.18 -8.69 4.94
C LEU A 132 -6.83 -9.10 4.36
N PHE A 133 -5.96 -8.15 4.01
CA PHE A 133 -4.62 -8.42 3.51
C PHE A 133 -3.79 -9.20 4.54
N ILE A 134 -3.80 -8.76 5.80
CA ILE A 134 -3.13 -9.46 6.91
C ILE A 134 -3.76 -10.84 7.13
N GLY A 135 -5.10 -10.94 7.09
CA GLY A 135 -5.82 -12.19 7.24
C GLY A 135 -5.49 -13.21 6.15
N VAL A 136 -5.47 -12.79 4.88
CA VAL A 136 -5.08 -13.62 3.73
C VAL A 136 -3.62 -14.05 3.87
N THR A 137 -2.72 -13.14 4.23
CA THR A 137 -1.30 -13.48 4.46
C THR A 137 -1.15 -14.52 5.55
N GLY A 138 -1.86 -14.36 6.67
CA GLY A 138 -1.86 -15.32 7.78
C GLY A 138 -2.46 -16.66 7.40
N LEU A 139 -3.50 -16.68 6.57
CA LEU A 139 -4.14 -17.89 6.07
C LEU A 139 -3.23 -18.66 5.11
N ILE A 140 -2.51 -17.96 4.22
CA ILE A 140 -1.48 -18.57 3.37
C ILE A 140 -0.34 -19.13 4.22
N TYR A 141 0.14 -18.38 5.22
CA TYR A 141 1.18 -18.87 6.12
C TYR A 141 0.75 -20.09 6.93
N ALA A 142 -0.48 -20.10 7.46
CA ALA A 142 -1.01 -21.26 8.17
C ALA A 142 -1.11 -22.48 7.25
N PHE A 143 -1.52 -22.27 5.99
CA PHE A 143 -1.57 -23.32 4.98
C PHE A 143 -0.18 -23.92 4.71
N THR A 144 0.85 -23.09 4.54
CA THR A 144 2.21 -23.57 4.22
C THR A 144 2.82 -24.36 5.36
N VAL A 145 2.59 -23.91 6.61
CA VAL A 145 2.99 -24.64 7.81
C VAL A 145 2.27 -25.98 7.93
N PHE A 146 0.97 -26.04 7.61
CA PHE A 146 0.17 -27.27 7.68
C PHE A 146 0.67 -28.37 6.73
N PHE A 147 1.20 -27.97 5.57
CA PHE A 147 1.81 -28.89 4.59
C PHE A 147 3.31 -29.15 4.84
N GLY A 148 3.81 -28.84 6.04
CA GLY A 148 5.14 -29.24 6.50
C GLY A 148 6.30 -28.37 6.00
N ARG A 149 6.00 -27.28 5.27
CA ARG A 149 7.00 -26.27 4.87
C ARG A 149 7.17 -25.27 6.01
N ARG A 150 8.27 -25.37 6.75
CA ARG A 150 8.70 -24.33 7.72
C ARG A 150 9.34 -23.18 6.97
N GLU A 151 8.52 -22.39 6.31
CA GLU A 151 8.96 -21.13 5.75
C GLU A 151 8.82 -20.01 6.77
N ASP A 152 9.69 -19.00 6.67
CA ASP A 152 9.54 -17.80 7.46
C ASP A 152 8.30 -17.03 6.99
N PHE A 153 7.49 -16.56 7.96
CA PHE A 153 6.35 -15.68 7.71
C PHE A 153 6.71 -14.48 6.84
N LEU A 154 7.97 -14.01 6.94
CA LEU A 154 8.53 -12.92 6.13
C LEU A 154 8.44 -13.21 4.63
N VAL A 155 8.77 -14.43 4.19
CA VAL A 155 8.72 -14.81 2.77
C VAL A 155 7.28 -14.79 2.28
N THR A 156 6.37 -15.38 3.07
CA THR A 156 4.93 -15.42 2.76
C THR A 156 4.33 -14.02 2.69
N TYR A 157 4.68 -13.14 3.63
CA TYR A 157 4.25 -11.74 3.62
C TYR A 157 4.70 -11.01 2.37
N ARG A 158 5.97 -11.18 1.98
CA ARG A 158 6.54 -10.50 0.80
C ARG A 158 5.91 -10.98 -0.50
N CYS A 159 5.71 -12.29 -0.62
CA CYS A 159 4.97 -12.89 -1.73
C CYS A 159 3.58 -12.29 -1.87
N THR A 160 2.83 -12.22 -0.76
CA THR A 160 1.48 -11.66 -0.73
C THR A 160 1.48 -10.15 -1.02
N ALA A 161 2.46 -9.42 -0.49
CA ALA A 161 2.63 -7.99 -0.71
C ALA A 161 2.91 -7.66 -2.17
N TYR A 162 3.77 -8.40 -2.87
CA TYR A 162 4.02 -8.16 -4.29
C TYR A 162 2.88 -8.65 -5.18
N ALA A 163 2.22 -9.77 -4.84
CA ALA A 163 1.02 -10.22 -5.55
C ALA A 163 -0.13 -9.20 -5.50
N SER A 164 -0.14 -8.30 -4.50
CA SER A 164 -1.09 -7.19 -4.39
C SER A 164 -1.08 -6.22 -5.59
N VAL A 165 -0.07 -6.29 -6.48
CA VAL A 165 -0.04 -5.53 -7.74
C VAL A 165 -1.31 -5.76 -8.58
N ALA A 166 -1.94 -6.93 -8.45
CA ALA A 166 -3.22 -7.24 -9.07
C ALA A 166 -4.34 -6.24 -8.72
N PHE A 167 -4.24 -5.55 -7.57
CA PHE A 167 -5.21 -4.54 -7.15
C PHE A 167 -5.13 -3.24 -7.97
N LEU A 168 -4.02 -2.94 -8.65
CA LEU A 168 -3.94 -1.77 -9.54
C LEU A 168 -4.89 -1.86 -10.73
N ALA A 169 -5.23 -3.07 -11.16
CA ALA A 169 -6.08 -3.26 -12.31
C ALA A 169 -7.55 -2.85 -12.04
N TRP A 170 -7.92 -2.53 -10.78
CA TRP A 170 -9.22 -1.96 -10.36
C TRP A 170 -9.62 -0.62 -11.01
N LEU A 171 -8.75 0.00 -11.81
CA LEU A 171 -9.01 1.24 -12.55
C LEU A 171 -10.11 1.13 -13.62
N ILE A 172 -10.61 -0.07 -13.94
CA ILE A 172 -11.71 -0.29 -14.90
C ILE A 172 -13.07 -0.14 -14.17
N PRO A 173 -14.10 0.52 -14.72
CA PRO A 173 -15.34 0.81 -13.99
C PRO A 173 -16.41 -0.32 -14.03
N ILE A 174 -16.04 -1.60 -14.08
CA ILE A 174 -17.00 -2.73 -14.15
C ILE A 174 -16.87 -3.63 -12.90
N PRO A 175 -17.65 -3.41 -11.83
CA PRO A 175 -17.34 -3.92 -10.48
C PRO A 175 -17.29 -5.45 -10.36
N PHE A 176 -18.18 -6.18 -11.02
CA PHE A 176 -18.25 -7.64 -10.90
C PHE A 176 -17.23 -8.39 -11.76
N ALA A 177 -17.08 -8.00 -13.04
CA ALA A 177 -16.08 -8.60 -13.92
C ALA A 177 -14.66 -8.36 -13.37
N ASN A 178 -14.44 -7.16 -12.83
CA ASN A 178 -13.24 -6.78 -12.12
C ASN A 178 -12.93 -7.69 -10.94
N LEU A 179 -13.88 -7.88 -10.02
CA LEU A 179 -13.65 -8.67 -8.82
C LEU A 179 -13.11 -10.07 -9.18
N VAL A 180 -13.73 -10.72 -10.17
CA VAL A 180 -13.34 -12.06 -10.65
C VAL A 180 -11.98 -12.04 -11.32
N ILE A 181 -11.71 -11.08 -12.21
CA ILE A 181 -10.43 -10.99 -12.92
C ILE A 181 -9.29 -10.73 -11.92
N PHE A 182 -9.47 -9.79 -10.98
CA PHE A 182 -8.42 -9.41 -10.03
C PHE A 182 -8.15 -10.46 -8.98
N SER A 183 -9.19 -11.09 -8.43
CA SER A 183 -9.00 -12.19 -7.50
C SER A 183 -8.29 -13.36 -8.18
N SER A 184 -8.61 -13.62 -9.46
CA SER A 184 -7.93 -14.65 -10.25
C SER A 184 -6.47 -14.31 -10.52
N VAL A 185 -6.16 -13.08 -10.97
CA VAL A 185 -4.76 -12.63 -11.20
C VAL A 185 -3.96 -12.65 -9.90
N PHE A 186 -4.56 -12.21 -8.78
CA PHE A 186 -3.96 -12.26 -7.46
C PHE A 186 -3.61 -13.70 -7.07
N CYS A 187 -4.56 -14.64 -7.22
CA CYS A 187 -4.32 -16.05 -6.92
C CYS A 187 -3.30 -16.70 -7.85
N ILE A 188 -3.23 -16.31 -9.13
CA ILE A 188 -2.19 -16.78 -10.06
C ILE A 188 -0.81 -16.27 -9.66
N LEU A 189 -0.68 -14.99 -9.31
CA LEU A 189 0.59 -14.44 -8.81
C LEU A 189 1.01 -15.10 -7.50
N LEU A 190 0.06 -15.35 -6.60
CA LEU A 190 0.32 -16.12 -5.38
C LEU A 190 0.73 -17.56 -5.68
N PHE A 191 0.17 -18.21 -6.71
CA PHE A 191 0.60 -19.54 -7.13
C PHE A 191 2.08 -19.55 -7.48
N PHE A 192 2.53 -18.63 -8.35
CA PHE A 192 3.95 -18.51 -8.67
C PHE A 192 4.78 -18.18 -7.43
N ALA A 193 4.33 -17.24 -6.60
CA ALA A 193 5.06 -16.86 -5.41
C ALA A 193 5.23 -18.01 -4.39
N ILE A 194 4.17 -18.82 -4.23
CA ILE A 194 4.15 -19.98 -3.33
C ILE A 194 4.95 -21.14 -3.92
N ASN A 195 4.81 -21.41 -5.21
CA ASN A 195 5.51 -22.51 -5.87
C ASN A 195 7.02 -22.26 -5.89
N GLU A 196 7.44 -21.05 -6.23
CA GLU A 196 8.86 -20.73 -6.40
C GLU A 196 9.62 -20.59 -5.09
N ASN A 197 9.01 -19.99 -4.07
CA ASN A 197 9.67 -19.86 -2.77
C ASN A 197 9.46 -21.09 -1.91
N GLN A 198 8.25 -21.65 -1.94
CA GLN A 198 7.79 -22.63 -0.96
C GLN A 198 7.67 -24.04 -1.51
N GLN A 199 8.04 -24.28 -2.78
CA GLN A 199 8.06 -25.57 -3.52
C GLN A 199 7.05 -26.60 -2.98
N LEU A 200 5.82 -26.13 -2.76
CA LEU A 200 4.70 -26.95 -2.34
C LEU A 200 4.32 -27.86 -3.51
N ASN A 201 3.72 -29.01 -3.21
CA ASN A 201 3.12 -29.82 -4.26
C ASN A 201 2.08 -28.97 -5.02
N GLU A 202 2.14 -29.00 -6.34
CA GLU A 202 1.31 -28.16 -7.21
C GLU A 202 -0.18 -28.38 -6.95
N THR A 203 -0.61 -29.63 -6.78
CA THR A 203 -2.02 -30.00 -6.58
C THR A 203 -2.68 -29.34 -5.36
N PRO A 204 -2.17 -29.48 -4.11
CA PRO A 204 -2.77 -28.81 -2.95
C PRO A 204 -2.70 -27.29 -3.04
N ALA A 205 -1.63 -26.73 -3.63
CA ALA A 205 -1.50 -25.28 -3.82
C ALA A 205 -2.58 -24.74 -4.80
N VAL A 206 -2.80 -25.42 -5.92
CA VAL A 206 -3.86 -25.05 -6.90
C VAL A 206 -5.24 -25.15 -6.26
N VAL A 207 -5.53 -26.24 -5.53
CA VAL A 207 -6.83 -26.41 -4.86
C VAL A 207 -7.07 -25.32 -3.82
N PHE A 208 -6.07 -25.02 -3.00
CA PHE A 208 -6.17 -23.98 -1.99
C PHE A 208 -6.39 -22.59 -2.61
N LEU A 209 -5.65 -22.25 -3.66
CA LEU A 209 -5.79 -20.96 -4.34
C LEU A 209 -7.11 -20.85 -5.10
N PHE A 210 -7.63 -21.96 -5.62
CA PHE A 210 -8.97 -22.02 -6.18
C PHE A 210 -10.05 -21.75 -5.13
N VAL A 211 -9.96 -22.40 -3.96
CA VAL A 211 -10.86 -22.15 -2.83
C VAL A 211 -10.73 -20.71 -2.34
N LEU A 212 -9.52 -20.18 -2.23
CA LEU A 212 -9.27 -18.80 -1.83
C LEU A 212 -9.89 -17.82 -2.82
N ASN A 213 -9.71 -18.04 -4.12
CA ASN A 213 -10.33 -17.21 -5.16
C ASN A 213 -11.85 -17.24 -5.04
N PHE A 214 -12.43 -18.42 -4.87
CA PHE A 214 -13.87 -18.60 -4.69
C PHE A 214 -14.41 -17.85 -3.46
N LEU A 215 -13.70 -17.92 -2.33
CA LEU A 215 -14.05 -17.18 -1.11
C LEU A 215 -14.00 -15.65 -1.32
N ILE A 216 -12.97 -15.15 -2.02
CA ILE A 216 -12.84 -13.72 -2.33
C ILE A 216 -14.00 -13.27 -3.22
N VAL A 217 -14.31 -14.03 -4.27
CA VAL A 217 -15.40 -13.71 -5.21
C VAL A 217 -16.75 -13.74 -4.50
N ILE A 218 -17.08 -14.81 -3.75
CA ILE A 218 -18.34 -14.89 -2.99
C ILE A 218 -18.43 -13.76 -1.96
N GLY A 219 -17.35 -13.51 -1.21
CA GLY A 219 -17.31 -12.44 -0.23
C GLY A 219 -17.59 -11.09 -0.86
N GLY A 220 -16.94 -10.78 -1.98
CA GLY A 220 -17.18 -9.53 -2.70
C GLY A 220 -18.58 -9.42 -3.29
N VAL A 221 -19.16 -10.52 -3.77
CA VAL A 221 -20.56 -10.58 -4.23
C VAL A 221 -21.53 -10.30 -3.09
N ILE A 222 -21.38 -10.97 -1.93
CA ILE A 222 -22.23 -10.77 -0.74
C ILE A 222 -22.16 -9.32 -0.26
N ILE A 223 -20.96 -8.76 -0.16
CA ILE A 223 -20.76 -7.37 0.26
C ILE A 223 -21.47 -6.43 -0.72
N THR A 224 -21.30 -6.64 -2.03
CA THR A 224 -21.92 -5.80 -3.06
C THR A 224 -23.45 -5.84 -3.00
N PHE A 225 -24.05 -7.03 -2.91
CA PHE A 225 -25.50 -7.17 -2.78
C PHE A 225 -26.03 -6.54 -1.47
N THR A 226 -25.32 -6.73 -0.36
CA THR A 226 -25.69 -6.12 0.92
C THR A 226 -25.64 -4.60 0.85
N THR A 227 -24.60 -4.03 0.23
CA THR A 227 -24.48 -2.59 0.02
C THR A 227 -25.62 -2.05 -0.85
N ILE A 228 -25.93 -2.71 -1.98
CA ILE A 228 -27.04 -2.32 -2.85
C ILE A 228 -28.37 -2.37 -2.07
N TRP A 229 -28.61 -3.45 -1.33
CA TRP A 229 -29.82 -3.61 -0.53
C TRP A 229 -29.99 -2.52 0.53
N LEU A 230 -28.92 -2.18 1.25
CA LEU A 230 -28.90 -1.08 2.23
C LEU A 230 -29.18 0.27 1.54
N LEU A 231 -28.57 0.51 0.38
CA LEU A 231 -28.73 1.76 -0.36
C LEU A 231 -30.18 1.94 -0.84
N ILE A 232 -30.80 0.88 -1.35
CA ILE A 232 -32.24 0.86 -1.71
C ILE A 232 -33.11 1.16 -0.49
N ARG A 233 -32.82 0.54 0.68
CA ARG A 233 -33.56 0.80 1.93
C ARG A 233 -33.45 2.25 2.38
N VAL A 234 -32.26 2.84 2.32
CA VAL A 234 -32.04 4.25 2.68
C VAL A 234 -32.83 5.17 1.74
N ILE A 235 -32.75 4.97 0.43
CA ILE A 235 -33.53 5.76 -0.55
C ILE A 235 -35.02 5.64 -0.27
N PHE A 236 -35.53 4.43 -0.02
CA PHE A 236 -36.94 4.21 0.25
C PHE A 236 -37.41 4.93 1.52
N LEU A 237 -36.62 4.90 2.60
CA LEU A 237 -36.91 5.62 3.84
C LEU A 237 -36.92 7.14 3.64
N PHE A 238 -35.97 7.69 2.87
CA PHE A 238 -35.96 9.10 2.53
C PHE A 238 -37.19 9.50 1.69
N ALA A 239 -37.56 8.68 0.71
CA ALA A 239 -38.73 8.92 -0.14
C ALA A 239 -40.06 8.88 0.65
N GLN A 240 -40.14 8.12 1.75
CA GLN A 240 -41.31 8.11 2.64
C GLN A 240 -41.38 9.32 3.58
N SER A 241 -40.27 10.02 3.79
CA SER A 241 -40.17 11.18 4.69
C SER A 241 -40.41 12.54 4.01
N LEU A 242 -40.53 12.55 2.69
CA LEU A 242 -40.81 13.70 1.83
C LEU A 242 -42.29 13.72 1.44
#